data_AF-A0A3B8RQC7-F1
#
_entry.id   AF-A0A3B8RQC7-F1
#
_cell.length_a   1.000
_cell.length_b   1.000
_cell.length_c   1.000
_cell.angle_alpha   90.00
_cell.angle_beta   90.00
_cell.angle_gamma   90.00
#
_symmetry.space_group_name_H-M   'P 1'
#
loop_
_entity.id
_entity.type
_entity.pdbx_description
1 polymer ?
#
loop_
_entity_poly.entity_id
_entity_poly.type
_entity_poly.pdbx_seq_one_letter_code
_entity_poly.pdbx_strand_id
1 'polypeptide(L)'
;MRASIKTILLLLLLFGSMAFGQLSPADSVIEGNITSNAFLTNSKRYLLRGFVNINSPAVLTIQAGTIIYGEKSSKGTLIVNRGAKLIADGTQNQPITFTSQQAQNLRSPGDWGGI
;
A
#
# COMPACT_ATOMS: atom_id res chain seq x y z
N MET A 1 -11.10 43.29 42.19
CA MET A 1 -10.82 43.67 40.78
C MET A 1 -9.99 42.54 40.17
N ARG A 2 -10.61 41.70 39.34
CA ARG A 2 -9.99 40.52 38.70
C ARG A 2 -9.29 41.00 37.42
N ALA A 3 -7.96 41.04 37.41
CA ALA A 3 -7.19 41.41 36.23
C ALA A 3 -7.23 40.27 35.18
N SER A 4 -8.15 40.45 34.23
CA SER A 4 -8.18 40.00 32.83
C SER A 4 -7.32 38.80 32.38
N ILE A 5 -8.00 37.68 32.16
CA ILE A 5 -7.59 36.43 31.47
C ILE A 5 -7.34 36.60 29.95
N LYS A 6 -7.03 37.82 29.46
CA LYS A 6 -7.01 38.14 28.02
C LYS A 6 -5.64 38.53 27.42
N THR A 7 -4.51 38.33 28.10
CA THR A 7 -3.23 38.96 27.66
C THR A 7 -2.03 38.01 27.48
N ILE A 8 -2.19 36.71 27.22
CA ILE A 8 -1.13 35.93 26.54
C ILE A 8 -1.77 35.17 25.38
N LEU A 9 -1.85 35.89 24.28
CA LEU A 9 -2.19 35.45 22.93
C LEU A 9 -1.45 34.16 22.55
N LEU A 10 -2.22 33.13 22.25
CA LEU A 10 -2.22 32.44 20.94
C LEU A 10 -0.94 32.59 20.09
N LEU A 11 0.11 31.83 20.43
CA LEU A 11 1.24 31.60 19.54
C LEU A 11 0.88 30.45 18.59
N LEU A 12 0.18 30.84 17.52
CA LEU A 12 -0.21 29.98 16.41
C LEU A 12 1.05 29.57 15.61
N LEU A 13 1.25 28.25 15.47
CA LEU A 13 1.73 27.54 14.28
C LEU A 13 2.95 28.13 13.54
N LEU A 14 4.13 27.55 13.75
CA LEU A 14 5.20 27.45 12.74
C LEU A 14 6.30 26.44 13.13
N PHE A 15 5.94 25.26 13.60
CA PHE A 15 6.75 24.10 13.20
C PHE A 15 6.20 23.67 11.86
N GLY A 16 6.76 24.27 10.81
CA GLY A 16 6.49 23.84 9.44
C GLY A 16 6.66 22.34 9.40
N SER A 17 5.57 21.61 9.17
CA SER A 17 5.66 20.22 8.80
C SER A 17 6.39 20.23 7.47
N MET A 18 7.71 20.05 7.51
CA MET A 18 8.43 19.52 6.37
C MET A 18 7.56 18.35 5.91
N ALA A 19 7.05 18.43 4.68
CA ALA A 19 6.36 17.34 4.05
C ALA A 19 7.41 16.25 3.82
N PHE A 20 7.78 15.54 4.89
CA PHE A 20 8.39 14.23 4.78
C PHE A 20 7.46 13.46 3.87
N GLY A 21 7.98 12.99 2.73
CA GLY A 21 7.19 12.28 1.74
C GLY A 21 6.42 11.14 2.40
N GLN A 22 5.15 11.38 2.70
CA GLN A 22 4.36 10.43 3.44
C GLN A 22 4.04 9.26 2.52
N LEU A 23 4.26 8.04 3.00
CA LEU A 23 3.91 6.83 2.26
C LEU A 23 2.43 6.85 1.90
N SER A 24 2.10 6.33 0.71
CA SER A 24 0.72 6.06 0.32
C SER A 24 0.11 5.10 1.34
N PRO A 25 -1.07 5.43 1.93
CA PRO A 25 -1.64 4.63 2.99
C PRO A 25 -2.16 3.30 2.45
N ALA A 26 -1.90 2.24 3.19
CA ALA A 26 -2.38 0.88 2.94
C ALA A 26 -3.24 0.41 4.12
N ASP A 27 -4.34 -0.28 3.81
CA ASP A 27 -5.32 -0.76 4.79
C ASP A 27 -4.96 -2.16 5.30
N SER A 28 -4.16 -2.91 4.55
CA SER A 28 -3.76 -4.28 4.88
C SER A 28 -2.38 -4.60 4.33
N VAL A 29 -1.57 -5.31 5.12
CA VAL A 29 -0.26 -5.81 4.71
C VAL A 29 -0.37 -7.28 4.34
N ILE A 30 0.28 -7.66 3.25
CA ILE A 30 0.44 -9.04 2.78
C ILE A 30 1.95 -9.35 2.77
N GLU A 31 2.34 -10.42 3.46
CA GLU A 31 3.74 -10.82 3.63
C GLU A 31 3.84 -12.35 3.73
N GLY A 32 4.99 -12.91 3.35
CA GLY A 32 5.27 -14.33 3.49
C GLY A 32 4.53 -15.24 2.49
N ASN A 33 3.92 -16.32 2.98
CA ASN A 33 3.35 -17.37 2.13
C ASN A 33 1.81 -17.35 2.14
N ILE A 34 1.20 -17.35 0.95
CA ILE A 34 -0.22 -17.59 0.73
C ILE A 34 -0.39 -19.07 0.37
N THR A 35 -0.84 -19.88 1.32
CA THR A 35 -1.00 -21.34 1.18
C THR A 35 -2.46 -21.79 1.07
N SER A 36 -3.40 -20.86 1.23
CA SER A 36 -4.83 -21.07 1.05
C SER A 36 -5.42 -19.99 0.14
N ASN A 37 -6.61 -20.24 -0.41
CA ASN A 37 -7.27 -19.29 -1.29
C ASN A 37 -7.51 -17.97 -0.57
N ALA A 38 -7.19 -16.87 -1.24
CA ALA A 38 -7.32 -15.52 -0.71
C ALA A 38 -7.99 -14.61 -1.73
N PHE A 39 -8.74 -13.63 -1.22
CA PHE A 39 -9.48 -12.66 -2.04
C PHE A 39 -9.15 -11.24 -1.61
N LEU A 40 -8.64 -10.44 -2.54
CA LEU A 40 -8.36 -9.02 -2.32
C LEU A 40 -9.51 -8.18 -2.90
N THR A 41 -10.07 -7.27 -2.09
CA THR A 41 -11.21 -6.44 -2.46
C THR A 41 -10.75 -5.08 -2.97
N ASN A 42 -11.59 -4.36 -3.71
CA ASN A 42 -11.30 -2.99 -4.16
C ASN A 42 -11.62 -1.92 -3.10
N SER A 43 -12.25 -2.31 -2.00
CA SER A 43 -12.50 -1.45 -0.83
C SER A 43 -11.27 -1.23 0.04
N LYS A 44 -10.18 -1.97 -0.22
CA LYS A 44 -8.93 -1.92 0.54
C LYS A 44 -7.76 -1.68 -0.39
N ARG A 45 -6.73 -1.02 0.14
CA ARG A 45 -5.41 -0.88 -0.45
C ARG A 45 -4.47 -1.84 0.26
N TYR A 46 -3.76 -2.65 -0.50
CA TYR A 46 -2.87 -3.67 0.04
C TYR A 46 -1.42 -3.23 -0.06
N LEU A 47 -0.57 -3.70 0.85
CA LEU A 47 0.89 -3.51 0.80
C LEU A 47 1.57 -4.87 0.75
N LEU A 48 2.33 -5.14 -0.31
CA LEU A 48 3.27 -6.24 -0.39
C LEU A 48 4.52 -5.87 0.40
N ARG A 49 4.80 -6.61 1.47
CA ARG A 49 6.04 -6.50 2.24
C ARG A 49 6.88 -7.76 2.04
N GLY A 50 8.11 -7.56 1.58
CA GLY A 50 9.03 -8.62 1.22
C GLY A 50 8.53 -9.45 0.04
N PHE A 51 8.92 -10.72 0.03
CA PHE A 51 8.49 -11.68 -0.99
C PHE A 51 7.20 -12.38 -0.55
N VAL A 52 6.11 -12.07 -1.24
CA VAL A 52 4.81 -12.70 -1.05
C VAL A 52 4.68 -13.87 -2.02
N ASN A 53 4.76 -15.08 -1.52
CA ASN A 53 4.76 -16.30 -2.32
C ASN A 53 3.38 -16.94 -2.30
N ILE A 54 2.74 -17.05 -3.46
CA ILE A 54 1.53 -17.87 -3.63
C ILE A 54 2.00 -19.30 -3.88
N ASN A 55 1.68 -20.21 -2.95
CA ASN A 55 2.11 -21.60 -3.01
C ASN A 55 0.93 -22.51 -3.36
N SER A 56 1.18 -23.49 -4.22
CA SER A 56 0.18 -24.51 -4.55
C SER A 56 -0.40 -25.16 -3.28
N PRO A 57 -1.72 -25.40 -3.22
CA PRO A 57 -2.72 -25.24 -4.28
C PRO A 57 -3.45 -23.89 -4.27
N ALA A 58 -2.89 -22.86 -3.62
CA ALA A 58 -3.58 -21.60 -3.39
C ALA A 58 -3.89 -20.83 -4.68
N VAL A 59 -5.05 -20.17 -4.66
CA VAL A 59 -5.49 -19.21 -5.65
C VAL A 59 -5.64 -17.84 -4.99
N LEU A 60 -4.91 -16.85 -5.47
CA LEU A 60 -5.14 -15.45 -5.11
C LEU A 60 -6.04 -14.80 -6.16
N THR A 61 -7.20 -14.32 -5.74
CA THR A 61 -8.11 -13.55 -6.60
C THR A 61 -8.07 -12.08 -6.20
N ILE A 62 -7.91 -11.19 -7.16
CA ILE A 62 -7.85 -9.74 -6.97
C ILE A 62 -9.04 -9.12 -7.70
N GLN A 63 -9.88 -8.41 -6.96
CA GLN A 63 -11.02 -7.71 -7.52
C GLN A 63 -10.56 -6.55 -8.44
N ALA A 64 -11.31 -6.31 -9.51
CA ALA A 64 -11.10 -5.15 -10.37
C ALA A 64 -11.14 -3.83 -9.56
N GLY A 65 -10.21 -2.91 -9.86
CA GLY A 65 -10.06 -1.64 -9.16
C GLY A 65 -9.21 -1.69 -7.88
N THR A 66 -8.70 -2.85 -7.47
CA THR A 66 -7.82 -2.95 -6.29
C THR A 66 -6.46 -2.28 -6.54
N ILE A 67 -5.98 -1.55 -5.53
CA ILE A 67 -4.64 -0.95 -5.51
C ILE A 67 -3.74 -1.77 -4.58
N ILE A 68 -2.59 -2.16 -5.11
CA ILE A 68 -1.58 -2.96 -4.42
C ILE A 68 -0.26 -2.20 -4.47
N TYR A 69 0.24 -1.84 -3.30
CA TYR A 69 1.51 -1.17 -3.13
C TYR A 69 2.63 -2.18 -2.94
N GLY A 70 3.80 -1.92 -3.50
CA GLY A 70 5.05 -2.58 -3.12
C GLY A 70 5.84 -1.73 -2.14
N GLU A 71 6.24 -2.35 -1.02
CA GLU A 71 7.09 -1.68 -0.03
C GLU A 71 8.54 -1.57 -0.53
N LYS A 72 9.08 -0.34 -0.53
CA LYS A 72 10.41 -0.05 -1.08
C LYS A 72 11.56 -0.68 -0.32
N SER A 73 11.49 -0.68 1.01
CA SER A 73 12.52 -1.21 1.89
C SER A 73 12.76 -2.70 1.69
N SER A 74 11.68 -3.46 1.51
CA SER A 74 11.74 -4.92 1.38
C SER A 74 11.65 -5.43 -0.05
N LYS A 75 11.59 -4.52 -1.03
CA LYS A 75 11.30 -4.84 -2.44
C LYS A 75 10.05 -5.72 -2.56
N GLY A 76 8.93 -5.20 -2.07
CA GLY A 76 7.63 -5.86 -2.14
C GLY A 76 7.42 -6.51 -3.51
N THR A 77 7.31 -7.84 -3.54
CA THR A 77 7.21 -8.65 -4.75
C THR A 77 6.13 -9.70 -4.54
N LEU A 78 5.26 -9.87 -5.52
CA LEU A 78 4.33 -10.99 -5.56
C LEU A 78 4.95 -12.10 -6.43
N ILE A 79 4.99 -13.33 -5.93
CA ILE A 79 5.61 -14.46 -6.62
C ILE A 79 4.58 -15.57 -6.73
N VAL A 80 4.24 -15.96 -7.95
CA VAL A 80 3.31 -17.06 -8.20
C VAL A 80 4.11 -18.35 -8.43
N ASN A 81 4.19 -19.21 -7.42
CA ASN A 81 4.93 -20.47 -7.56
C ASN A 81 4.17 -21.48 -8.41
N ARG A 82 4.91 -22.44 -8.97
CA ARG A 82 4.33 -23.49 -9.85
C ARG A 82 3.16 -24.19 -9.17
N GLY A 83 2.04 -24.31 -9.89
CA GLY A 83 0.81 -24.95 -9.41
C GLY A 83 -0.13 -24.03 -8.63
N ALA A 84 0.34 -22.87 -8.16
CA ALA A 84 -0.53 -21.81 -7.66
C ALA A 84 -1.19 -21.04 -8.80
N LYS A 85 -2.20 -20.22 -8.48
CA LYS A 85 -2.87 -19.36 -9.46
C LYS A 85 -3.03 -17.94 -8.93
N LEU A 86 -2.96 -17.00 -9.87
CA LEU A 86 -3.37 -15.62 -9.68
C LEU A 86 -4.50 -15.32 -10.67
N ILE A 87 -5.62 -14.80 -10.15
CA ILE A 87 -6.76 -14.33 -10.94
C ILE A 87 -6.86 -12.82 -10.72
N ALA A 88 -6.56 -12.04 -11.76
CA ALA A 88 -6.47 -10.58 -11.69
C ALA A 88 -7.10 -9.94 -12.94
N ASP A 89 -8.42 -10.10 -13.09
CA ASP A 89 -9.18 -9.64 -14.25
C ASP A 89 -9.64 -8.19 -14.08
N GLY A 90 -8.69 -7.25 -14.15
CA GLY A 90 -8.97 -5.82 -14.19
C GLY A 90 -9.64 -5.38 -15.50
N THR A 91 -10.41 -4.29 -15.47
CA THR A 91 -11.04 -3.72 -16.68
C THR A 91 -10.45 -2.35 -17.00
N GLN A 92 -10.71 -1.82 -18.20
CA GLN A 92 -10.30 -0.45 -18.57
C GLN A 92 -10.86 0.60 -17.59
N ASN A 93 -12.09 0.41 -17.11
CA ASN A 93 -12.74 1.33 -16.17
C ASN A 93 -12.31 1.09 -14.71
N GLN A 94 -11.85 -0.12 -14.39
CA GLN A 94 -11.44 -0.53 -13.05
C GLN A 94 -10.16 -1.38 -13.13
N PRO A 95 -9.01 -0.75 -13.44
CA PRO A 95 -7.76 -1.48 -13.55
C PRO A 95 -7.28 -1.95 -12.18
N ILE A 96 -6.60 -3.09 -12.13
CA ILE A 96 -5.83 -3.50 -10.95
C ILE A 96 -4.48 -2.81 -11.03
N THR A 97 -4.12 -2.06 -9.99
CA THR A 97 -2.92 -1.21 -10.01
C THR A 97 -1.89 -1.73 -9.04
N PHE A 98 -0.77 -2.22 -9.56
CA PHE A 98 0.44 -2.46 -8.78
C PHE A 98 1.38 -1.25 -8.91
N THR A 99 1.81 -0.68 -7.78
CA THR A 99 2.66 0.52 -7.78
C THR A 99 3.51 0.65 -6.52
N SER A 100 4.49 1.53 -6.53
CA SER A 100 5.27 1.91 -5.34
C SER A 100 4.38 2.49 -4.22
N GLN A 101 4.68 2.14 -2.97
CA GLN A 101 4.08 2.78 -1.79
C GLN A 101 4.55 4.24 -1.61
N GLN A 102 5.61 4.68 -2.27
CA GLN A 102 6.05 6.08 -2.17
C GLN A 102 4.91 7.02 -2.60
N ALA A 103 4.92 8.25 -2.05
CA ALA A 103 4.04 9.32 -2.50
C ALA A 103 4.14 9.46 -4.03
N GLN A 104 3.05 9.85 -4.70
CA GLN A 104 2.95 9.82 -6.17
C GLN A 104 4.11 10.54 -6.88
N ASN A 105 4.59 11.65 -6.33
CA ASN A 105 5.70 12.45 -6.85
C ASN A 105 7.11 11.92 -6.48
N LEU A 106 7.20 10.87 -5.66
CA LEU A 106 8.44 10.27 -5.18
C LEU A 106 8.64 8.82 -5.66
N ARG A 107 7.72 8.32 -6.49
CA ARG A 107 7.81 6.97 -7.06
C ARG A 107 8.95 6.91 -8.07
N SER A 108 9.77 5.87 -7.98
CA SER A 108 10.92 5.63 -8.86
C SER A 108 10.94 4.19 -9.38
N PRO A 109 11.52 3.93 -10.57
CA PRO A 109 11.80 2.57 -11.01
C PRO A 109 12.58 1.78 -9.96
N GLY A 110 12.23 0.51 -9.77
CA GLY A 110 12.85 -0.36 -8.77
C GLY A 110 12.39 -0.11 -7.33
N ASP A 111 11.38 0.75 -7.10
CA ASP A 111 10.75 0.90 -5.79
C ASP A 111 10.05 -0.38 -5.30
N TRP A 112 9.75 -1.33 -6.18
CA TRP A 112 9.17 -2.62 -5.82
C TRP A 112 9.62 -3.68 -6.82
N GLY A 113 9.47 -4.97 -6.47
CA GLY A 113 10.12 -6.05 -7.22
C GLY A 113 9.28 -6.67 -8.34
N GLY A 114 8.01 -6.31 -8.47
CA GLY A 114 7.14 -6.81 -9.53
C GLY A 114 6.20 -7.93 -9.09
N ILE A 115 5.68 -8.60 -10.11
CA ILE A 115 4.79 -9.77 -10.05
C ILE A 115 5.36 -10.89 -10.93
#